data_AF-Q09F32-F1
#
_entry.id   AF-Q09F32-F1
#
_cell.length_a   1.000
_cell.length_b   1.000
_cell.length_c   1.000
_cell.angle_alpha   90.00
_cell.angle_beta   90.00
_cell.angle_gamma   90.00
#
_symmetry.space_group_name_H-M   'P 1'
#
loop_
_entity.id
_entity.type
_entity.pdbx_description
1 polymer ?
#
loop_
_entity_poly.entity_id
_entity_poly.type
_entity_poly.pdbx_seq_one_letter_code
_entity_poly.pdbx_strand_id
1 'polypeptide(L)'
;MGKSNWRLKFISKSTLSKIFKESIGVKIKKKTAIIMNKSSTISKSLVDNIFFIHKGYKYRELKVTNYHIGFKFGEFILTRKPCIYPKKSKSSKK
;
A
#
# COMPACT_ATOMS: atom_id res chain seq x y z
N MET A 1 2.98 -15.34 3.80
CA MET A 1 4.24 -15.26 3.03
C MET A 1 5.31 -14.64 3.93
N GLY A 2 6.25 -15.43 4.44
CA GLY A 2 7.30 -14.92 5.34
C GLY A 2 8.21 -13.93 4.60
N LYS A 3 8.24 -12.68 5.07
CA LYS A 3 9.16 -11.65 4.55
C LYS A 3 10.49 -11.71 5.29
N SER A 4 11.47 -10.97 4.79
CA SER A 4 12.74 -10.69 5.47
C SER A 4 12.49 -10.02 6.83
N ASN A 5 12.26 -10.83 7.87
CA ASN A 5 11.91 -10.42 9.24
C ASN A 5 13.00 -10.81 10.25
N TRP A 6 14.17 -11.22 9.77
CA TRP A 6 15.31 -11.55 10.63
C TRP A 6 15.82 -10.33 11.46
N ARG A 7 15.39 -9.10 11.11
CA ARG A 7 15.72 -7.83 11.79
C ARG A 7 14.47 -6.92 11.92
N LEU A 8 14.69 -5.67 12.35
CA LEU A 8 13.69 -4.60 12.42
C LEU A 8 12.92 -4.38 11.10
N LYS A 9 11.67 -3.93 11.23
CA LYS A 9 10.81 -3.56 10.11
C LYS A 9 11.39 -2.35 9.37
N PHE A 10 11.54 -2.48 8.05
CA PHE A 10 12.10 -1.42 7.21
C PHE A 10 11.10 -0.28 6.98
N ILE A 11 11.54 0.95 7.26
CA ILE A 11 10.81 2.19 6.98
C ILE A 11 11.75 3.13 6.21
N SER A 12 11.33 3.60 5.04
CA SER A 12 12.13 4.55 4.27
C SER A 12 12.12 5.95 4.89
N LYS A 13 13.16 6.76 4.63
CA LYS A 13 13.25 8.16 5.11
C LYS A 13 12.04 9.00 4.72
N SER A 14 11.50 8.80 3.51
CA SER A 14 10.33 9.56 3.02
C SER A 14 9.02 9.15 3.69
N THR A 15 8.89 7.90 4.14
CA THR A 15 7.76 7.45 4.98
C THR A 15 7.94 7.85 6.44
N LEU A 16 9.17 7.83 6.95
CA LEU A 16 9.50 8.23 8.32
C LEU A 16 9.17 9.72 8.55
N SER A 17 9.49 10.59 7.59
CA SER A 17 9.11 12.01 7.67
C SER A 17 7.58 12.21 7.76
N LYS A 18 6.79 11.33 7.15
CA LYS A 18 5.32 11.39 7.24
C LYS A 18 4.83 10.94 8.62
N ILE A 19 5.43 9.87 9.15
CA ILE A 19 5.17 9.40 10.53
C ILE A 19 5.44 10.54 11.53
N PHE A 20 6.56 11.25 11.36
CA PHE A 20 6.92 12.35 12.25
C PHE A 20 5.95 13.53 12.16
N LYS A 21 5.51 13.90 10.94
CA LYS A 21 4.48 14.94 10.75
C LYS A 21 3.17 14.56 11.42
N GLU A 22 2.76 13.30 11.30
CA GLU A 22 1.55 12.79 11.93
C GLU A 22 1.66 12.78 13.45
N SER A 23 2.81 12.40 14.01
CA SER A 23 3.03 12.45 15.47
C SER A 23 3.00 13.86 16.04
N ILE A 24 3.31 14.88 15.24
CA ILE A 24 3.20 16.30 15.63
C ILE A 24 1.75 16.80 15.48
N GLY A 25 0.86 16.03 14.84
CA GLY A 25 -0.53 16.43 14.57
C GLY A 25 -0.69 17.29 13.31
N VAL A 26 0.33 17.35 12.44
CA VAL A 26 0.23 18.07 11.16
C VAL A 26 -0.54 17.23 10.16
N LYS A 27 -1.74 17.68 9.77
CA LYS A 27 -2.57 17.00 8.77
C LYS A 27 -1.80 16.76 7.46
N ILE A 28 -1.79 15.50 7.01
CA ILE A 28 -1.16 15.10 5.76
C ILE A 28 -1.99 15.60 4.57
N LYS A 29 -1.44 16.52 3.79
CA LYS A 29 -2.06 17.00 2.53
C LYS A 29 -1.98 15.91 1.45
N LYS A 30 -2.87 15.94 0.44
CA LYS A 30 -2.89 14.97 -0.68
C LYS A 30 -1.52 14.80 -1.37
N LYS A 31 -0.82 15.90 -1.68
CA LYS A 31 0.53 15.84 -2.29
C LYS A 31 1.54 15.09 -1.41
N THR A 32 1.47 15.30 -0.10
CA THR A 32 2.34 14.64 0.88
C THR A 32 1.91 13.23 1.23
N ALA A 33 0.67 12.83 0.90
CA ALA A 33 0.15 11.48 1.09
C ALA A 33 0.62 10.49 0.01
N ILE A 34 1.47 10.91 -0.92
CA ILE A 34 1.98 10.04 -1.97
C ILE A 34 3.10 9.14 -1.42
N ILE A 35 2.97 7.84 -1.70
CA ILE A 35 3.94 6.81 -1.33
C ILE A 35 4.55 6.22 -2.59
N MET A 36 5.81 6.59 -2.83
CA MET A 36 6.63 6.01 -3.88
C MET A 36 7.30 4.71 -3.41
N ASN A 37 7.80 4.70 -2.16
CA ASN A 37 8.53 3.57 -1.63
C ASN A 37 7.59 2.50 -1.03
N LYS A 38 7.17 1.57 -1.88
CA LYS A 38 6.30 0.43 -1.55
C LYS A 38 6.88 -0.58 -0.57
N SER A 39 8.21 -0.59 -0.35
CA SER A 39 8.86 -1.57 0.53
C SER A 39 8.78 -1.19 2.01
N SER A 40 8.35 0.04 2.32
CA SER A 40 8.21 0.54 3.68
C SER A 40 7.02 -0.12 4.40
N THR A 41 7.20 -0.41 5.68
CA THR A 41 6.15 -0.96 6.54
C THR A 41 5.22 0.12 7.08
N ILE A 42 3.94 -0.21 7.19
CA ILE A 42 2.89 0.66 7.73
C ILE A 42 3.03 0.70 9.25
N SER A 43 3.27 1.89 9.78
CA SER A 43 3.31 2.16 11.23
C SER A 43 1.91 2.44 11.78
N LYS A 44 1.71 2.16 13.07
CA LYS A 44 0.46 2.45 13.80
C LYS A 44 0.09 3.94 13.79
N SER A 45 1.09 4.82 13.73
CA SER A 45 0.85 6.28 13.65
C SER A 45 0.13 6.71 12.37
N LEU A 46 0.17 5.90 11.31
CA LEU A 46 -0.42 6.24 10.01
C LEU A 46 -1.86 5.74 9.85
N VAL A 47 -2.47 5.22 10.91
CA VAL A 47 -3.86 4.76 10.91
C VAL A 47 -4.80 5.95 10.66
N ASP A 48 -5.96 5.66 10.06
CA ASP A 48 -7.02 6.62 9.67
C ASP A 48 -6.65 7.63 8.59
N ASN A 49 -5.40 7.62 8.14
CA ASN A 49 -4.93 8.42 7.01
C ASN A 49 -5.19 7.74 5.66
N ILE A 50 -5.34 8.57 4.63
CA ILE A 50 -5.50 8.14 3.24
C ILE A 50 -4.18 8.37 2.51
N PHE A 51 -3.61 7.33 1.90
CA PHE A 51 -2.39 7.40 1.11
C PHE A 51 -2.61 7.03 -0.35
N PHE A 52 -1.83 7.64 -1.23
CA PHE A 52 -1.81 7.37 -2.67
C PHE A 52 -0.53 6.62 -3.01
N ILE A 53 -0.63 5.31 -3.22
CA ILE A 53 0.53 4.47 -3.42
C ILE A 53 0.78 4.26 -4.91
N HIS A 54 2.03 4.42 -5.35
CA HIS A 54 2.40 4.35 -6.75
C HIS A 54 2.38 2.91 -7.30
N LYS A 55 1.47 2.63 -8.24
CA LYS A 55 1.32 1.33 -8.89
C LYS A 55 2.23 1.15 -10.12
N GLY A 56 2.85 2.22 -10.63
CA GLY A 56 3.74 2.21 -11.80
C GLY A 56 3.38 3.30 -12.81
N TYR A 57 2.12 3.33 -13.23
CA TYR A 57 1.58 4.34 -14.16
C TYR A 57 0.47 5.21 -13.54
N LYS A 58 -0.09 4.77 -12.41
CA LYS A 58 -1.16 5.45 -11.66
C LYS A 58 -0.90 5.30 -10.16
N TYR A 59 -1.69 6.02 -9.38
CA TYR A 59 -1.75 5.87 -7.93
C TYR A 59 -2.99 5.08 -7.53
N ARG A 60 -2.86 4.23 -6.52
CA ARG A 60 -3.99 3.57 -5.84
C ARG A 60 -4.21 4.26 -4.51
N GLU A 61 -5.44 4.65 -4.24
CA GLU A 61 -5.84 5.14 -2.93
C GLU A 61 -5.97 3.99 -1.93
N LEU A 62 -5.41 4.18 -0.73
CA LEU A 62 -5.49 3.24 0.39
C LEU A 62 -5.86 4.03 1.65
N LYS A 63 -7.03 3.75 2.21
CA LYS A 63 -7.39 4.17 3.58
C LYS A 63 -6.74 3.20 4.56
N VAL A 64 -5.89 3.70 5.44
CA VAL A 64 -5.16 2.85 6.40
C VAL A 64 -6.07 2.53 7.58
N THR A 65 -6.23 1.23 7.86
CA THR A 65 -6.97 0.72 9.01
C THR A 65 -6.00 -0.03 9.93
N ASN A 66 -6.45 -0.39 11.13
CA ASN A 66 -5.65 -1.19 12.07
C ASN A 66 -5.15 -2.52 11.49
N TYR A 67 -5.89 -3.13 10.57
CA TYR A 67 -5.52 -4.39 9.93
C TYR A 67 -4.32 -4.26 8.97
N HIS A 68 -3.98 -3.04 8.56
CA HIS A 68 -2.84 -2.80 7.66
C HIS A 68 -1.51 -2.66 8.41
N ILE A 69 -1.52 -2.56 9.74
CA ILE A 69 -0.32 -2.34 10.55
C ILE A 69 0.65 -3.51 10.37
N GLY A 70 1.94 -3.19 10.14
CA GLY A 70 2.99 -4.19 9.99
C GLY A 70 3.13 -4.78 8.59
N PHE A 71 2.16 -4.57 7.70
CA PHE A 71 2.27 -4.89 6.28
C PHE A 71 3.08 -3.82 5.54
N LYS A 72 3.54 -4.13 4.33
CA LYS A 72 4.20 -3.16 3.44
C LYS A 72 3.16 -2.53 2.52
N PHE A 73 3.35 -1.26 2.17
CA PHE A 73 2.44 -0.56 1.25
C PHE A 73 2.27 -1.29 -0.10
N GLY A 74 3.32 -1.97 -0.57
CA GLY A 74 3.29 -2.74 -1.82
C GLY A 74 2.35 -3.95 -1.83
N GLU A 75 1.94 -4.49 -0.68
CA GLU A 75 1.02 -5.64 -0.64
C GLU A 75 -0.39 -5.28 -1.07
N PHE A 76 -0.79 -4.03 -0.84
CA PHE A 76 -2.12 -3.55 -1.15
C PHE A 76 -2.26 -3.10 -2.61
N ILE A 77 -1.32 -3.44 -3.50
CA ILE A 77 -1.34 -3.04 -4.90
C ILE A 77 -0.96 -4.19 -5.81
N LEU A 78 -1.84 -4.46 -6.78
CA LEU A 78 -1.50 -5.28 -7.93
C LEU A 78 -0.69 -4.43 -8.91
N THR A 79 0.56 -4.79 -9.17
CA THR A 79 1.43 -4.06 -10.12
C THR A 79 1.18 -4.47 -11.57
N ARG A 80 0.87 -5.74 -11.81
CA ARG A 80 0.56 -6.30 -13.14
C ARG A 80 -0.92 -6.65 -13.26
N LYS A 81 -1.45 -6.67 -14.49
CA LYS A 81 -2.78 -7.19 -14.78
C LYS A 81 -2.74 -8.72 -14.64
N PRO A 82 -3.64 -9.35 -13.87
CA PRO A 82 -3.68 -10.81 -13.79
C PRO A 82 -4.07 -11.39 -15.15
N CYS A 83 -3.40 -12.47 -15.55
CA CYS A 83 -3.78 -13.23 -16.74
C CYS A 83 -4.98 -14.10 -16.40
N ILE A 84 -6.18 -13.68 -16.83
CA ILE A 84 -7.42 -14.42 -16.64
C ILE A 84 -7.78 -15.04 -18.00
N TYR A 85 -7.77 -16.37 -18.06
CA TYR A 85 -8.18 -17.13 -19.25
C TYR A 85 -9.55 -17.76 -18.97
N PRO A 86 -10.66 -17.05 -19.23
CA PRO A 86 -11.99 -17.61 -18.96
C PRO A 86 -12.22 -18.84 -19.85
N LYS A 87 -12.66 -19.94 -19.24
CA LYS A 87 -13.02 -21.15 -19.96
C LYS A 87 -14.27 -20.83 -20.79
N LYS A 88 -14.22 -21.06 -22.12
CA LYS A 88 -15.39 -20.88 -22.98
C LYS A 88 -16.54 -21.75 -22.46
N SER A 89 -17.71 -21.15 -22.21
CA SER A 89 -18.92 -21.92 -21.91
C SER A 89 -19.26 -22.78 -23.13
N LYS A 90 -19.65 -24.04 -22.90
CA LYS A 90 -20.24 -24.86 -23.96
C LYS A 90 -21.59 -24.23 -24.29
N SER A 91 -21.74 -23.62 -25.45
CA SER A 91 -23.06 -23.22 -25.93
C SER A 91 -23.89 -24.49 -26.13
N SER A 92 -25.01 -24.63 -25.42
CA SER A 92 -26.02 -25.61 -25.76
C SER A 92 -26.64 -25.17 -27.08
N LYS A 93 -26.34 -25.88 -28.18
CA LYS A 93 -27.12 -25.76 -29.41
C LYS A 93 -28.55 -26.20 -29.05
N LYS A 94 -29.49 -25.26 -29.07
CA LYS A 94 -30.92 -25.56 -29.18
C LYS A 94 -31.21 -25.95 -30.62
#